data_AF-A0AAU5WK85-F1
#
_entry.id   AF-A0AAU5WK85-F1
#
_cell.length_a   1.000
_cell.length_b   1.000
_cell.length_c   1.000
_cell.angle_alpha   90.00
_cell.angle_beta   90.00
_cell.angle_gamma   90.00
#
_symmetry.space_group_name_H-M   'P 1'
#
loop_
_entity.id
_entity.type
_entity.pdbx_description
1 polymer ?
#
loop_
_entity_poly.entity_id
_entity_poly.type
_entity_poly.pdbx_seq_one_letter_code
_entity_poly.pdbx_strand_id
1 'polypeptide(L)'
;MTFQPGEIVDITIKGVRVIETFRHVAGKGDDLRFEYETPSYVAWPGAVWAQAPGVTVERVAPDEWPPRTGDLWRDGGGDLWFAVTDGGGRVSGLVFVMPSEDGVPSDPDRVNRDHGPLTLVHREDEQDGADRG
;
A
#
# COMPACT_ATOMS: atom_id res chain seq x y z
N MET A 1 17.66 11.79 -18.22
CA MET A 1 17.55 10.77 -19.28
C MET A 1 16.39 11.18 -20.17
N THR A 2 16.49 11.00 -21.48
CA THR A 2 15.46 11.44 -22.44
C THR A 2 15.18 10.29 -23.40
N PHE A 3 13.92 9.97 -23.62
CA PHE A 3 13.46 8.90 -24.53
C PHE A 3 12.97 9.52 -25.85
N GLN A 4 13.11 8.80 -26.96
CA GLN A 4 12.64 9.25 -28.28
C GLN A 4 11.32 8.58 -28.68
N PRO A 5 10.42 9.27 -29.42
CA PRO A 5 9.23 8.63 -29.97
C PRO A 5 9.58 7.41 -30.82
N GLY A 6 8.98 6.24 -30.51
CA GLY A 6 9.22 4.97 -31.19
C GLY A 6 10.28 4.08 -30.53
N GLU A 7 10.96 4.53 -29.48
CA GLU A 7 11.85 3.70 -28.68
C GLU A 7 11.05 2.65 -27.87
N ILE A 8 11.53 1.40 -27.87
CA ILE A 8 10.97 0.33 -27.04
C ILE A 8 11.68 0.39 -25.69
N VAL A 9 10.91 0.57 -24.61
CA VAL A 9 11.43 0.69 -23.25
C VAL A 9 10.68 -0.22 -22.30
N ASP A 10 11.41 -0.79 -21.34
CA ASP A 10 10.82 -1.48 -20.20
C ASP A 10 10.50 -0.46 -19.10
N ILE A 11 9.26 -0.47 -18.61
CA ILE A 11 8.80 0.44 -17.57
C ILE A 11 8.60 -0.37 -16.29
N THR A 12 9.27 0.04 -15.21
CA THR A 12 9.03 -0.48 -13.86
C THR A 12 8.57 0.65 -12.97
N ILE A 13 7.45 0.46 -12.27
CA ILE A 13 6.94 1.40 -11.27
C ILE A 13 6.91 0.65 -9.94
N LYS A 14 7.56 1.19 -8.91
CA LYS A 14 7.68 0.57 -7.58
C LYS A 14 6.89 1.36 -6.54
N GLY A 15 6.45 0.68 -5.47
CA GLY A 15 5.72 1.33 -4.37
C GLY A 15 4.38 1.90 -4.81
N VAL A 16 3.70 1.22 -5.74
CA VAL A 16 2.39 1.62 -6.26
C VAL A 16 1.27 1.08 -5.37
N ARG A 17 0.25 1.88 -5.13
CA ARG A 17 -0.97 1.45 -4.45
C ARG A 17 -2.13 1.39 -5.45
N VAL A 18 -2.78 0.24 -5.56
CA VAL A 18 -4.02 0.12 -6.34
C VAL A 18 -5.14 0.84 -5.60
N ILE A 19 -5.73 1.84 -6.23
CA ILE A 19 -6.82 2.66 -5.65
C ILE A 19 -8.19 2.31 -6.22
N GLU A 20 -8.23 1.72 -7.42
CA GLU A 20 -9.47 1.29 -8.05
C GLU A 20 -9.21 0.17 -9.05
N THR A 21 -10.11 -0.81 -9.06
CA THR A 21 -10.20 -1.84 -10.10
C THR A 21 -11.51 -1.67 -10.85
N PHE A 22 -11.47 -1.62 -12.17
CA PHE A 22 -12.68 -1.55 -12.98
C PHE A 22 -12.57 -2.45 -14.21
N ARG A 23 -13.73 -2.91 -14.66
CA ARG A 23 -13.81 -3.75 -15.86
C ARG A 23 -13.39 -2.92 -17.08
N HIS A 24 -12.41 -3.42 -17.83
CA HIS A 24 -11.96 -2.81 -19.07
C HIS A 24 -13.14 -2.66 -20.05
N VAL A 25 -13.22 -1.51 -20.73
CA VAL A 25 -14.37 -1.10 -21.57
C VAL A 25 -14.69 -2.10 -22.69
N ALA A 26 -13.71 -2.92 -23.11
CA ALA A 26 -13.89 -3.99 -24.09
C ALA A 26 -14.28 -5.37 -23.50
N GLY A 27 -14.63 -5.45 -22.20
CA GLY A 27 -15.19 -6.64 -21.56
C GLY A 27 -14.23 -7.80 -21.29
N LYS A 28 -12.92 -7.58 -21.42
CA LYS A 28 -11.89 -8.61 -21.22
C LYS A 28 -10.82 -8.13 -20.25
N GLY A 29 -11.07 -8.30 -18.94
CA GLY A 29 -10.09 -8.03 -17.90
C GLY A 29 -10.39 -6.78 -17.05
N ASP A 30 -9.51 -6.59 -16.07
CA ASP A 30 -9.57 -5.53 -15.07
C ASP A 30 -8.42 -4.54 -15.33
N ASP A 31 -8.78 -3.27 -15.39
CA ASP A 31 -7.81 -2.18 -15.32
C ASP A 31 -7.53 -1.86 -13.86
N LEU A 32 -6.25 -1.63 -13.57
CA LEU A 32 -5.80 -1.16 -12.28
C LEU A 32 -5.45 0.32 -12.40
N ARG A 33 -6.17 1.16 -11.66
CA ARG A 33 -5.70 2.52 -11.36
C ARG A 33 -4.84 2.46 -10.12
N PHE A 34 -3.69 3.10 -10.21
CA PHE A 34 -2.74 3.14 -9.12
C PHE A 34 -2.16 4.54 -8.93
N GLU A 35 -1.86 4.85 -7.69
CA GLU A 35 -1.05 6.01 -7.32
C GLU A 35 0.39 5.58 -7.05
N TYR A 36 1.34 6.49 -7.27
CA TYR A 36 2.74 6.31 -6.89
C TYR A 36 3.31 7.61 -6.32
N GLU A 37 4.24 7.44 -5.40
CA GLU A 37 4.91 8.55 -4.73
C GLU A 37 5.99 9.16 -5.64
N THR A 38 6.01 10.49 -5.72
CA THR A 38 7.12 11.25 -6.30
C THR A 38 7.71 12.16 -5.23
N PRO A 39 8.96 12.65 -5.40
CA PRO A 39 9.60 13.51 -4.39
C PRO A 39 8.80 14.76 -3.99
N SER A 40 7.85 15.20 -4.82
CA SER A 40 7.17 16.49 -4.65
C SER A 40 5.65 16.38 -4.50
N TYR A 41 5.03 15.23 -4.81
CA TYR A 41 3.57 15.01 -4.73
C TYR A 41 3.20 13.55 -5.03
N VAL A 42 1.95 13.17 -4.75
CA VAL A 42 1.35 11.90 -5.21
C VAL A 42 0.88 12.07 -6.66
N ALA A 43 1.45 11.30 -7.58
CA ALA A 43 1.08 11.39 -8.99
C ALA A 43 -0.31 10.77 -9.23
N TRP A 44 -1.19 11.54 -9.87
CA TRP A 44 -2.54 11.14 -10.25
C TRP A 44 -2.51 10.00 -11.28
N PRO A 45 -3.53 9.11 -11.29
CA PRO A 45 -3.28 7.70 -11.52
C PRO A 45 -2.88 7.37 -12.95
N GLY A 46 -1.80 6.61 -13.07
CA GLY A 46 -1.59 5.74 -14.22
C GLY A 46 -2.62 4.61 -14.19
N ALA A 47 -3.02 4.13 -15.35
CA ALA A 47 -3.83 2.93 -15.48
C ALA A 47 -3.04 1.86 -16.25
N VAL A 48 -3.10 0.62 -15.78
CA VAL A 48 -2.55 -0.52 -16.49
C VAL A 48 -3.66 -1.55 -16.72
N TRP A 49 -3.74 -2.07 -17.94
CA TRP A 49 -4.57 -3.23 -18.23
C TRP A 49 -3.82 -4.49 -17.74
N ALA A 50 -4.23 -5.04 -16.60
CA ALA A 50 -3.46 -6.05 -15.88
C ALA A 50 -3.31 -7.38 -16.66
N GLN A 51 -4.19 -7.65 -17.61
CA GLN A 51 -4.18 -8.88 -18.42
C GLN A 51 -3.63 -8.65 -19.85
N ALA A 52 -3.09 -7.47 -20.15
CA ALA A 52 -2.48 -7.22 -21.45
C ALA A 52 -1.24 -8.13 -21.67
N PRO A 53 -1.01 -8.63 -22.90
CA PRO A 53 0.21 -9.37 -23.20
C PRO A 53 1.47 -8.56 -22.87
N GLY A 54 2.40 -9.16 -22.11
CA GLY A 54 3.64 -8.50 -21.69
C GLY A 54 3.53 -7.69 -20.40
N VAL A 55 2.34 -7.56 -19.81
CA VAL A 55 2.17 -6.96 -18.48
C VAL A 55 2.27 -8.03 -17.41
N THR A 56 3.09 -7.78 -16.40
CA THR A 56 3.17 -8.60 -15.17
C THR A 56 2.71 -7.76 -14.00
N VAL A 57 1.73 -8.27 -13.24
CA VAL A 57 1.27 -7.66 -11.99
C VAL A 57 1.51 -8.66 -10.86
N GLU A 58 2.27 -8.23 -9.86
CA GLU A 58 2.57 -9.02 -8.67
C GLU A 58 2.03 -8.30 -7.43
N ARG A 59 1.32 -9.06 -6.57
CA ARG A 59 0.94 -8.57 -5.25
C ARG A 59 2.16 -8.68 -4.33
N VAL A 60 2.64 -7.53 -3.85
CA VAL A 60 3.80 -7.42 -2.94
C VAL A 60 3.41 -7.11 -1.49
N ALA A 61 2.12 -6.86 -1.25
CA ALA A 61 1.57 -6.65 0.09
C ALA A 61 1.00 -7.97 0.64
N PRO A 62 0.98 -8.14 1.97
CA PRO A 62 0.32 -9.28 2.62
C PRO A 62 -1.17 -9.39 2.25
N ASP A 63 -1.76 -10.57 2.43
CA ASP A 63 -3.17 -10.81 2.09
C ASP A 63 -4.14 -9.99 2.96
N GLU A 64 -3.73 -9.66 4.19
CA GLU A 64 -4.52 -8.88 5.15
C GLU A 64 -4.47 -7.37 4.92
N TRP A 65 -3.71 -6.92 3.91
CA TRP A 65 -3.62 -5.52 3.48
C TRP A 65 -4.96 -5.05 2.87
N PRO A 66 -5.43 -3.80 3.13
CA PRO A 66 -4.72 -2.71 3.82
C PRO A 66 -4.74 -2.80 5.35
N PRO A 67 -3.76 -2.20 6.03
CA PRO A 67 -3.76 -2.10 7.48
C PRO A 67 -4.92 -1.22 7.97
N ARG A 68 -5.30 -1.43 9.22
CA ARG A 68 -6.39 -0.73 9.91
C ARG A 68 -5.87 -0.20 11.23
N THR A 69 -6.44 0.88 11.70
CA THR A 69 -6.16 1.40 13.04
C THR A 69 -6.41 0.29 14.08
N GLY A 70 -5.45 0.08 14.98
CA GLY A 70 -5.47 -1.00 15.96
C GLY A 70 -4.74 -2.28 15.52
N ASP A 71 -4.36 -2.40 14.25
CA ASP A 71 -3.56 -3.55 13.82
C ASP A 71 -2.16 -3.50 14.44
N LEU A 72 -1.67 -4.68 14.82
CA LEU A 72 -0.27 -4.93 15.14
C LEU A 72 0.36 -5.77 14.03
N TRP A 73 1.44 -5.26 13.44
CA TRP A 73 2.18 -5.93 12.38
C TRP A 73 3.59 -6.27 12.87
N ARG A 74 4.15 -7.36 12.36
CA ARG A 74 5.56 -7.73 12.55
C ARG A 74 6.29 -7.62 11.22
N ASP A 75 7.48 -7.06 11.23
CA ASP A 75 8.33 -6.96 10.05
C ASP A 75 9.30 -8.13 9.87
N GLY A 76 10.06 -8.12 8.78
CA GLY A 76 11.03 -9.17 8.46
C GLY A 76 12.21 -9.24 9.43
N GLY A 77 12.49 -8.15 10.18
CA GLY A 77 13.49 -8.10 11.25
C GLY A 77 12.97 -8.63 12.59
N GLY A 78 11.64 -8.76 12.73
CA GLY A 78 10.96 -9.19 13.94
C GLY A 78 10.41 -8.05 14.80
N ASP A 79 10.59 -6.79 14.36
CA ASP A 79 10.11 -5.61 15.07
C ASP A 79 8.60 -5.44 14.89
N LEU A 80 7.98 -4.81 15.88
CA LEU A 80 6.53 -4.61 15.95
C LEU A 80 6.13 -3.19 15.56
N TRP A 81 5.12 -3.10 14.71
CA TRP A 81 4.58 -1.87 14.16
C TRP A 81 3.09 -1.76 14.48
N PHE A 82 2.70 -0.65 15.10
CA PHE A 82 1.31 -0.36 15.42
C PHE A 82 0.69 0.53 14.35
N ALA A 83 -0.41 0.09 13.76
CA ALA A 83 -1.19 0.88 12.84
C ALA A 83 -2.11 1.83 13.63
N VAL A 84 -1.89 3.13 13.47
CA VAL A 84 -2.65 4.17 14.18
C VAL A 84 -3.12 5.24 13.20
N THR A 85 -4.21 5.93 13.52
CA THR A 85 -4.60 7.13 12.77
C THR A 85 -3.80 8.31 13.30
N ASP A 86 -3.05 9.00 12.45
CA ASP A 86 -2.45 10.28 12.83
C ASP A 86 -3.57 11.35 12.90
N GLY A 87 -3.81 11.86 14.12
CA GLY A 87 -4.83 12.86 14.40
C GLY A 87 -4.38 14.31 14.23
N GLY A 88 -3.13 14.58 13.83
CA GLY A 88 -2.65 15.98 13.79
C GLY A 88 -1.27 16.27 13.20
N GLY A 89 -0.60 15.32 12.55
CA GLY A 89 0.73 15.51 11.95
C GLY A 89 0.77 15.87 10.45
N ARG A 90 1.95 15.72 9.83
CA ARG A 90 2.24 16.05 8.42
C ARG A 90 1.58 15.07 7.43
N VAL A 91 1.13 13.90 7.89
CA VAL A 91 0.47 12.88 7.08
C VAL A 91 -0.91 12.67 7.68
N SER A 92 -1.95 13.23 7.06
CA SER A 92 -3.32 12.95 7.48
C SER A 92 -3.71 11.54 7.02
N GLY A 93 -3.86 10.58 7.94
CA GLY A 93 -4.26 9.22 7.59
C GLY A 93 -3.71 8.13 8.52
N LEU A 94 -3.74 6.88 8.04
CA LEU A 94 -3.18 5.73 8.73
C LEU A 94 -1.64 5.75 8.64
N VAL A 95 -0.97 5.60 9.78
CA VAL A 95 0.48 5.53 9.89
C VAL A 95 0.89 4.33 10.74
N PHE A 96 2.11 3.86 10.54
CA PHE A 96 2.74 2.84 11.36
C PHE A 96 3.71 3.51 12.33
N VAL A 97 3.66 3.07 13.58
CA VAL A 97 4.52 3.57 14.65
C VAL A 97 5.27 2.40 15.26
N MET A 98 6.60 2.51 15.32
CA MET A 98 7.45 1.57 16.04
C MET A 98 7.66 2.07 17.49
N PRO A 99 7.40 1.25 18.52
CA PRO A 99 7.56 1.68 19.92
C PRO A 99 8.99 2.08 20.31
N SER A 100 9.99 1.52 19.65
CA SER A 100 11.42 1.75 19.92
C SER A 100 12.03 2.96 19.22
N GLU A 101 11.35 3.55 18.23
CA GLU A 101 11.83 4.71 17.47
C GLU A 101 11.10 6.00 17.86
N ASP A 102 11.02 6.29 19.16
CA ASP A 102 10.37 7.49 19.72
C ASP A 102 8.93 7.76 19.24
N GLY A 103 8.28 6.73 18.69
CA GLY A 103 6.94 6.83 18.12
C GLY A 103 6.87 7.57 16.77
N VAL A 104 7.95 7.64 15.99
CA VAL A 104 7.95 8.32 14.68
C VAL A 104 6.95 7.65 13.72
N PRO A 105 5.95 8.40 13.22
CA PRO A 105 4.97 7.85 12.28
C PRO A 105 5.59 7.67 10.90
N SER A 106 5.36 6.51 10.31
CA SER A 106 5.80 6.13 8.96
C SER A 106 4.61 5.69 8.11
N ASP A 107 4.67 5.96 6.80
CA ASP A 107 3.66 5.46 5.87
C ASP A 107 3.71 3.92 5.79
N PRO A 108 2.56 3.20 5.84
CA PRO A 108 2.55 1.75 5.81
C PRO A 108 3.18 1.13 4.56
N ASP A 109 2.99 1.73 3.37
CA ASP A 109 3.56 1.20 2.12
C ASP A 109 5.08 1.33 2.14
N ARG A 110 5.61 2.41 2.72
CA ARG A 110 7.04 2.56 2.96
C ARG A 110 7.57 1.51 3.95
N VAL A 111 6.88 1.27 5.05
CA VAL A 111 7.30 0.25 6.03
C VAL A 111 7.33 -1.14 5.39
N ASN A 112 6.30 -1.53 4.64
CA ASN A 112 6.30 -2.83 3.95
C ASN A 112 7.43 -2.95 2.92
N ARG A 113 7.79 -1.86 2.25
CA ARG A 113 8.86 -1.81 1.25
C ARG A 113 10.25 -1.93 1.88
N ASP A 114 10.48 -1.21 2.97
CA ASP A 114 11.81 -1.05 3.57
C ASP A 114 12.10 -2.16 4.60
N HIS A 115 11.07 -2.70 5.26
CA HIS A 115 11.18 -3.66 6.37
C HIS A 115 10.40 -4.98 6.17
N GLY A 116 9.63 -5.12 5.08
CA GLY A 116 8.81 -6.31 4.85
C GLY A 116 9.58 -7.61 4.58
N PRO A 117 8.87 -8.73 4.35
CA PRO A 117 7.41 -8.82 4.27
C PRO A 117 6.78 -8.64 5.65
N LEU A 118 5.74 -7.81 5.73
CA LEU A 118 5.00 -7.65 6.97
C LEU A 118 4.06 -8.84 7.20
N THR A 119 3.81 -9.16 8.46
CA THR A 119 2.82 -10.17 8.85
C THR A 119 1.89 -9.58 9.89
N LEU A 120 0.57 -9.73 9.70
CA LEU A 120 -0.41 -9.32 10.69
C LEU A 120 -0.28 -10.20 11.94
N VAL A 121 -0.02 -9.58 13.09
CA VAL A 121 0.08 -10.26 14.39
C VAL A 121 -1.26 -10.24 15.10
N HIS A 122 -1.93 -9.09 15.06
CA HIS A 122 -3.21 -8.89 15.72
C HIS A 122 -4.03 -7.84 14.97
N ARG A 123 -5.33 -8.06 14.90
CA ARG A 123 -6.34 -7.10 14.45
C ARG A 123 -7.51 -7.19 15.42
N GLU A 124 -7.93 -6.06 15.94
CA GLU A 124 -9.17 -5.99 16.72
C GLU A 124 -10.34 -6.19 15.74
N ASP A 125 -11.08 -7.28 15.89
CA ASP A 125 -12.34 -7.48 15.18
C ASP A 125 -13.44 -6.64 15.86
N GLU A 126 -14.43 -6.15 15.09
CA GLU A 126 -15.57 -5.34 15.58
C GLU A 126 -16.50 -6.07 16.60
N GLN A 127 -16.13 -7.23 17.13
CA GLN A 127 -16.91 -7.98 18.10
C GLN A 127 -16.36 -7.76 19.52
N ASP A 128 -16.81 -6.71 20.20
CA ASP A 128 -16.99 -6.70 21.66
C ASP A 128 -17.83 -5.49 22.15
N GLY A 129 -18.94 -5.23 21.46
CA GLY A 129 -19.88 -4.16 21.80
C GLY A 129 -21.34 -4.60 21.98
N ALA A 130 -21.63 -5.90 22.00
CA ALA A 130 -22.99 -6.44 22.09
C ALA A 130 -23.17 -7.40 23.27
N ASP A 131 -22.70 -7.01 24.47
CA ASP A 131 -23.30 -7.56 25.69
C ASP A 131 -23.01 -6.66 26.91
N ARG A 132 -23.95 -5.76 27.22
CA ARG A 132 -24.20 -5.27 28.58
C ARG A 132 -25.70 -5.08 28.74
N GLY A 133 -26.28 -5.93 29.60
CA GLY A 133 -27.71 -6.05 29.89
C GLY A 133 -28.33 -4.91 30.67
#